data_AF-A0A8X6PEC8-F1
#
_entry.id   AF-A0A8X6PEC8-F1
#
_cell.length_a   1.000
_cell.length_b   1.000
_cell.length_c   1.000
_cell.angle_alpha   90.00
_cell.angle_beta   90.00
_cell.angle_gamma   90.00
#
_symmetry.space_group_name_H-M   'P 1'
#
loop_
_entity.id
_entity.type
_entity.pdbx_description
1 polymer ?
#
loop_
_entity_poly.entity_id
_entity_poly.type
_entity_poly.pdbx_seq_one_letter_code
_entity_poly.pdbx_strand_id
1 'polypeptide(L)'
;MGKNHRVFMDNYFSSYNLFRFLNAQNLYARGTVNMKRKDLPKNLKEDKFMSRGGTDITVSDYSICCIKWKDKKSVCVLSCLEKAAEMNHVDRKDRDDAISKVLCQNSTISYSINTGYVYLFN
;
A
#
# COMPACT_ATOMS: atom_id res chain seq x y z
N MET A 1 -10.73 -20.12 -14.18
CA MET A 1 -11.01 -19.85 -12.75
C MET A 1 -10.27 -18.57 -12.39
N GLY A 2 -10.87 -17.59 -11.71
CA GLY A 2 -10.18 -16.34 -11.36
C GLY A 2 -10.95 -15.04 -11.58
N LYS A 3 -12.25 -14.98 -11.24
CA LYS A 3 -13.00 -13.71 -11.24
C LYS A 3 -13.18 -13.26 -9.78
N ASN A 4 -12.70 -12.05 -9.45
CA ASN A 4 -12.97 -11.29 -8.22
C ASN A 4 -12.47 -11.89 -6.90
N HIS A 5 -11.35 -12.62 -6.89
CA HIS A 5 -10.75 -13.08 -5.64
C HIS A 5 -9.83 -12.00 -5.04
N ARG A 6 -10.15 -11.61 -3.81
CA ARG A 6 -9.35 -10.70 -2.97
C ARG A 6 -8.66 -11.52 -1.90
N VAL A 7 -7.34 -11.42 -1.82
CA VAL A 7 -6.52 -12.15 -0.88
C VAL A 7 -6.01 -11.21 0.20
N PHE A 8 -6.14 -11.64 1.43
CA PHE A 8 -5.80 -10.86 2.59
C PHE A 8 -4.81 -11.65 3.44
N MET A 9 -3.66 -11.04 3.73
CA MET A 9 -2.54 -11.74 4.34
C MET A 9 -2.00 -11.00 5.55
N ASP A 10 -1.55 -11.77 6.53
CA ASP A 10 -0.79 -11.24 7.64
C ASP A 10 0.67 -10.94 7.23
N ASN A 11 1.45 -10.45 8.20
CA ASN A 11 2.86 -10.16 8.02
C ASN A 11 3.74 -11.39 7.77
N TYR A 12 3.35 -12.59 8.18
CA TYR A 12 4.15 -13.79 7.97
C TYR A 12 4.16 -14.18 6.48
N PHE A 13 3.00 -14.10 5.81
CA PHE A 13 2.88 -14.45 4.39
C PHE A 13 3.19 -13.30 3.44
N SER A 14 3.14 -12.03 3.88
CA SER A 14 3.31 -10.88 3.00
C SER A 14 4.76 -10.64 2.55
N SER A 15 5.00 -10.60 1.23
CA SER A 15 6.29 -10.19 0.64
C SER A 15 6.09 -9.46 -0.68
N TYR A 16 7.03 -8.60 -1.06
CA TYR A 16 6.95 -7.84 -2.30
C TYR A 16 6.81 -8.74 -3.54
N ASN A 17 7.63 -9.78 -3.63
CA ASN A 17 7.62 -10.72 -4.76
C ASN A 17 6.31 -11.52 -4.85
N LEU A 18 5.71 -11.89 -3.71
CA LEU A 18 4.39 -12.52 -3.70
C LEU A 18 3.32 -11.57 -4.24
N PHE A 19 3.32 -10.31 -3.81
CA PHE A 19 2.35 -9.32 -4.30
C PHE A 19 2.52 -9.04 -5.79
N ARG A 20 3.77 -9.02 -6.29
CA ARG A 20 4.06 -8.94 -7.72
C ARG A 20 3.50 -10.14 -8.49
N PHE A 21 3.69 -11.34 -7.98
CA PHE A 21 3.15 -12.56 -8.56
C PHE A 21 1.62 -12.54 -8.61
N LEU A 22 0.96 -12.20 -7.49
CA LEU A 22 -0.50 -12.11 -7.41
C LEU A 22 -1.05 -11.05 -8.37
N ASN A 23 -0.41 -9.88 -8.45
CA ASN A 23 -0.80 -8.84 -9.40
C ASN A 23 -0.71 -9.33 -10.86
N ALA A 24 0.34 -10.07 -11.22
CA ALA A 24 0.50 -10.64 -12.55
C ALA A 24 -0.59 -11.68 -12.89
N GLN A 25 -1.11 -12.39 -11.88
CA GLN A 25 -2.24 -13.32 -12.01
C GLN A 25 -3.62 -12.63 -11.97
N ASN A 26 -3.66 -11.29 -11.98
CA ASN A 26 -4.88 -10.49 -11.82
C ASN A 26 -5.63 -10.79 -10.50
N LEU A 27 -4.89 -11.13 -9.44
CA LEU A 27 -5.42 -11.32 -8.10
C LEU A 27 -5.15 -10.07 -7.27
N TYR A 28 -6.21 -9.54 -6.68
CA TYR A 28 -6.08 -8.47 -5.71
C TYR A 28 -5.56 -9.03 -4.38
N ALA A 29 -4.57 -8.37 -3.79
CA ALA A 29 -3.98 -8.77 -2.53
C ALA A 29 -3.68 -7.56 -1.65
N ARG A 30 -3.87 -7.71 -0.35
CA ARG A 30 -3.50 -6.73 0.67
C ARG A 30 -3.00 -7.42 1.94
N GLY A 31 -1.97 -6.85 2.56
CA GLY A 31 -1.44 -7.42 3.79
C GLY A 31 -0.43 -6.53 4.49
N THR A 32 -0.33 -6.68 5.80
CA THR A 32 0.69 -5.98 6.59
C THR A 32 2.08 -6.51 6.26
N VAL A 33 3.10 -5.66 6.26
CA VAL A 33 4.48 -6.08 5.97
C VAL A 33 5.47 -5.48 6.97
N ASN A 34 6.46 -6.30 7.36
CA ASN A 34 7.63 -5.82 8.07
C ASN A 34 8.61 -5.20 7.07
N MET A 35 8.91 -3.92 7.24
CA MET A 35 9.85 -3.17 6.38
C MET A 35 11.29 -3.70 6.42
N LYS A 36 11.63 -4.62 7.33
CA LYS A 36 12.90 -5.36 7.32
C LYS A 36 12.96 -6.43 6.22
N ARG A 37 11.84 -6.77 5.57
CA ARG A 37 11.82 -7.71 4.44
C ARG A 37 12.54 -7.13 3.23
N LYS A 38 13.13 -8.00 2.42
CA LYS A 38 13.86 -7.63 1.20
C LYS A 38 12.91 -7.10 0.12
N ASP A 39 13.47 -6.39 -0.85
CA ASP A 39 12.81 -5.91 -2.08
C ASP A 39 11.64 -4.94 -1.86
N LEU A 40 11.48 -4.40 -0.65
CA LEU A 40 10.50 -3.37 -0.35
C LEU A 40 11.00 -1.99 -0.80
N PRO A 41 10.08 -1.10 -1.21
CA PRO A 41 10.40 0.30 -1.47
C PRO A 41 11.04 0.95 -0.24
N LYS A 42 12.19 1.61 -0.44
CA LYS A 42 12.94 2.30 0.63
C LYS A 42 12.68 3.80 0.69
N ASN A 43 11.92 4.33 -0.26
CA ASN A 43 11.59 5.75 -0.36
C ASN A 43 10.42 6.18 0.55
N LEU A 44 10.19 5.46 1.65
CA LEU A 44 9.21 5.84 2.68
C LEU A 44 9.89 6.67 3.77
N LYS A 45 9.19 7.68 4.28
CA LYS A 45 9.63 8.56 5.36
C LYS A 45 10.02 7.74 6.59
N GLU A 46 11.16 8.09 7.18
CA GLU A 46 11.58 7.50 8.45
C GLU A 46 10.61 7.86 9.59
N ASP A 47 10.52 6.98 10.59
CA ASP A 47 9.62 7.14 11.73
C ASP A 47 9.80 8.46 12.49
N LYS A 48 11.05 8.94 12.59
CA LYS A 48 11.39 10.19 13.29
C LYS A 48 10.84 11.45 12.59
N PHE A 49 10.47 11.30 11.33
CA PHE A 49 9.95 12.37 10.49
C PHE A 49 8.42 12.31 10.33
N MET A 50 7.75 11.36 10.97
CA MET A 50 6.30 11.20 10.90
C MET A 50 5.67 11.58 12.25
N SER A 51 4.67 12.46 12.23
CA SER A 51 3.78 12.68 13.35
C SER A 51 2.81 11.51 13.51
N ARG A 52 2.27 11.31 14.72
CA ARG A 52 1.18 10.35 14.95
C ARG A 52 -0.02 10.72 14.08
N GLY A 53 -0.63 9.73 13.43
CA GLY A 53 -1.64 9.93 12.39
C GLY A 53 -1.07 10.19 11.00
N GLY A 54 0.23 10.46 10.88
CA GLY A 54 0.90 10.69 9.61
C GLY A 54 0.92 9.43 8.73
N THR A 55 0.72 9.63 7.44
CA THR A 55 0.73 8.57 6.42
C THR A 55 1.75 8.91 5.34
N ASP A 56 2.42 7.89 4.81
CA ASP A 56 3.29 8.00 3.65
C ASP A 56 3.06 6.82 2.71
N ILE A 57 3.13 7.07 1.40
CA ILE A 57 2.74 6.09 0.39
C ILE A 57 3.77 6.10 -0.73
N THR A 58 4.12 4.92 -1.20
CA THR A 58 4.96 4.71 -2.38
C THR A 58 4.36 3.63 -3.26
N VAL A 59 4.52 3.76 -4.57
CA VAL A 59 4.04 2.79 -5.55
C VAL A 59 5.20 2.40 -6.44
N SER A 60 5.36 1.10 -6.68
CA SER A 60 6.37 0.60 -7.59
C SER A 60 5.89 0.58 -9.04
N ASP A 61 6.83 0.44 -9.97
CA ASP A 61 6.55 0.29 -11.42
C ASP A 61 5.64 -0.90 -11.74
N TYR A 62 5.55 -1.87 -10.82
CA TYR A 62 4.67 -3.04 -10.95
C TYR A 62 3.27 -2.80 -10.38
N SER A 63 2.89 -1.54 -10.12
CA SER A 63 1.58 -1.18 -9.55
C SER A 63 1.32 -1.83 -8.19
N ILE A 64 2.38 -1.95 -7.38
CA ILE A 64 2.29 -2.41 -5.99
C ILE A 64 2.46 -1.19 -5.09
N CYS A 65 1.45 -0.93 -4.28
CA CYS A 65 1.42 0.15 -3.32
C CYS A 65 1.96 -0.34 -1.97
N CYS A 66 2.84 0.45 -1.35
CA CYS A 66 3.25 0.31 0.04
C CYS A 66 2.79 1.55 0.81
N ILE A 67 1.96 1.34 1.82
CA ILE A 67 1.36 2.39 2.66
C ILE A 67 1.96 2.26 4.05
N LYS A 68 2.55 3.34 4.55
CA LYS A 68 3.10 3.45 5.89
C LYS A 68 2.26 4.42 6.72
N TRP A 69 1.88 4.02 7.91
CA TRP A 69 1.13 4.86 8.84
C TRP A 69 1.74 4.83 10.23
N LYS A 70 1.82 6.00 10.86
CA LYS A 70 2.42 6.18 12.18
C LYS A 70 1.34 6.30 13.26
N ASP A 71 1.16 5.24 14.06
CA ASP A 71 0.50 5.35 15.37
C ASP A 71 1.56 5.45 16.48
N LYS A 72 1.51 4.60 17.52
CA LYS A 72 2.62 4.47 18.48
C LYS A 72 3.89 3.93 17.81
N LYS A 73 3.71 2.99 16.88
CA LYS A 73 4.75 2.45 15.99
C LYS A 73 4.25 2.55 14.55
N SER A 74 5.18 2.62 13.61
CA SER A 74 4.80 2.56 12.20
C SER A 74 4.32 1.17 11.82
N VAL A 75 3.20 1.13 11.09
CA VAL A 75 2.68 -0.05 10.41
C VAL A 75 2.84 0.17 8.92
N CYS A 76 3.18 -0.90 8.19
CA CYS A 76 3.27 -0.86 6.74
C CYS A 76 2.37 -1.92 6.12
N VAL A 77 1.75 -1.59 4.99
CA VAL A 77 0.83 -2.46 4.25
C VAL A 77 1.27 -2.48 2.79
N LEU A 78 1.32 -3.68 2.22
CA LEU A 78 1.38 -3.88 0.77
C LEU A 78 -0.03 -4.07 0.21
N SER A 79 -0.26 -3.54 -0.99
CA SER A 79 -1.47 -3.75 -1.78
C SER A 79 -1.12 -3.81 -3.26
N CYS A 80 -1.59 -4.80 -4.00
CA CYS A 80 -1.63 -4.71 -5.46
C CYS A 80 -2.99 -4.14 -5.91
N LEU A 81 -3.03 -3.60 -7.12
CA LEU A 81 -4.21 -2.94 -7.68
C LEU A 81 -5.06 -3.96 -8.48
N GLU A 82 -6.38 -3.85 -8.37
CA GLU A 82 -7.32 -4.71 -9.09
C GLU A 82 -7.45 -4.27 -10.54
N LYS A 83 -6.78 -4.88 -11.52
CA LYS A 83 -6.75 -4.40 -12.92
C LYS A 83 -8.08 -3.95 -13.57
N ALA A 84 -9.24 -4.42 -13.09
CA ALA A 84 -10.57 -3.99 -13.54
C ALA A 84 -11.03 -2.62 -13.00
N ALA A 85 -10.40 -2.09 -11.95
CA ALA A 85 -10.69 -0.78 -11.40
C ALA A 85 -9.85 0.30 -12.10
N GLU A 86 -10.52 1.40 -12.46
CA GLU A 86 -9.91 2.55 -13.12
C GLU A 86 -8.70 3.06 -12.35
N MET A 87 -7.55 2.95 -13.00
CA MET A 87 -6.28 3.49 -12.52
C MET A 87 -6.32 5.00 -12.72
N ASN A 88 -6.15 5.74 -11.64
CA ASN A 88 -6.15 7.19 -11.66
C ASN A 88 -4.82 7.70 -11.13
N HIS A 89 -4.45 8.91 -11.54
CA HIS A 89 -3.36 9.62 -10.89
C HIS A 89 -3.95 10.37 -9.71
N VAL A 90 -3.45 10.07 -8.51
CA VAL A 90 -3.80 10.83 -7.31
C VAL A 90 -2.63 11.74 -7.00
N ASP A 91 -2.95 13.00 -6.76
CA ASP A 91 -1.99 14.02 -6.34
C ASP A 91 -1.53 13.70 -4.91
N ARG A 92 -0.26 13.38 -4.75
CA ARG A 92 0.39 13.24 -3.45
C ARG A 92 1.12 14.55 -3.13
N LYS A 93 0.74 15.21 -2.04
CA LYS A 93 1.48 16.35 -1.51
C LYS A 93 2.65 15.86 -0.67
N ASP A 94 3.87 16.15 -1.09
CA ASP A 94 5.06 15.87 -0.29
C ASP A 94 5.30 16.96 0.77
N ARG A 95 6.28 16.75 1.65
CA ARG A 95 6.66 17.69 2.72
C ARG A 95 7.09 19.05 2.17
N ASP A 96 7.69 19.08 0.98
CA ASP A 96 8.14 20.32 0.32
C ASP A 96 7.02 20.99 -0.49
N ASP A 97 5.75 20.63 -0.23
CA ASP A 97 4.58 20.99 -1.02
C ASP A 97 4.62 20.55 -2.50
N ALA A 98 5.63 19.76 -2.88
CA ALA A 98 5.75 19.15 -4.19
C ALA A 98 4.62 18.13 -4.40
N ILE A 99 3.84 18.33 -5.47
CA ILE A 99 2.79 17.39 -5.87
C ILE A 99 3.40 16.35 -6.80
N SER A 100 3.47 15.10 -6.34
CA SER A 100 3.83 13.95 -7.20
C SER A 100 2.58 13.18 -7.58
N LYS A 101 2.41 12.91 -8.88
CA LYS A 101 1.28 12.10 -9.38
C LYS A 101 1.58 10.62 -9.20
N VAL A 102 0.83 9.96 -8.32
CA VAL A 102 1.00 8.54 -8.06
C VAL A 102 -0.11 7.76 -8.77
N LEU A 103 0.28 6.81 -9.61
CA LEU A 103 -0.66 5.90 -10.27
C LEU A 103 -1.23 4.93 -9.23
N CYS A 104 -2.53 5.01 -8.99
CA CYS A 104 -3.18 4.14 -8.02
C CYS A 104 -4.68 4.06 -8.31
N GLN A 105 -5.36 3.10 -7.69
CA GLN A 105 -6.81 3.08 -7.73
C GLN A 105 -7.35 3.99 -6.66
N ASN A 106 -8.22 4.92 -7.05
CA ASN A 106 -8.86 5.88 -6.15
C ASN A 106 -9.39 5.19 -4.89
N SER A 107 -10.08 4.05 -5.04
CA SER A 107 -10.65 3.28 -3.92
C SER A 107 -9.61 2.76 -2.90
N THR A 108 -8.40 2.42 -3.34
CA THR A 108 -7.37 1.81 -2.48
C THR A 108 -6.73 2.85 -1.57
N ILE A 109 -6.45 4.05 -2.08
CA ILE A 109 -5.87 5.14 -1.30
C ILE A 109 -6.95 5.80 -0.43
N SER A 110 -8.11 6.16 -0.99
CA SER A 110 -9.20 6.81 -0.24
C SER A 110 -9.63 5.99 0.98
N TYR A 111 -9.74 4.66 0.83
CA TYR A 111 -10.09 3.77 1.94
C TYR A 111 -9.00 3.69 3.00
N SER A 112 -7.72 3.67 2.59
CA SER A 112 -6.58 3.59 3.52
C SER A 112 -6.32 4.89 4.29
N ILE A 113 -6.65 6.05 3.72
CA ILE A 113 -6.47 7.36 4.34
C ILE A 113 -7.63 7.69 5.30
N ASN A 114 -8.88 7.34 4.96
CA ASN A 114 -10.05 7.71 5.78
C ASN A 114 -10.27 6.85 7.02
N THR A 115 -9.74 5.62 7.08
CA THR A 115 -10.17 4.68 8.15
C THR A 115 -9.33 4.74 9.42
N GLY A 116 -8.25 5.52 9.50
CA GLY A 116 -7.40 5.55 10.71
C GLY A 116 -6.97 4.14 11.19
N TYR A 117 -6.99 3.17 10.27
CA TYR A 117 -6.89 1.70 10.39
C TYR A 117 -7.92 0.99 11.28
N VAL A 118 -9.13 0.66 10.80
CA VAL A 118 -10.06 -0.14 11.62
C VAL A 118 -11.00 -1.05 10.80
N TYR A 119 -11.03 -2.34 11.16
CA TYR A 119 -11.93 -3.44 10.76
C TYR A 119 -11.58 -4.28 9.51
N LEU A 120 -11.65 -5.61 9.70
CA LEU A 120 -11.79 -6.71 8.70
C LEU A 120 -10.53 -7.45 8.20
N PHE A 121 -9.84 -8.15 9.10
CA PHE A 121 -9.42 -9.55 8.86
C PHE A 121 -10.08 -10.48 9.89
N ASN A 122 -11.37 -10.26 10.14
CA ASN A 122 -12.25 -11.21 10.80
C ASN A 122 -13.62 -11.11 10.14
#